data_AF-A0A6J5U411-F1
#
_entry.id   AF-A0A6J5U411-F1
#
_cell.length_a   1.000
_cell.length_b   1.000
_cell.length_c   1.000
_cell.angle_alpha   90.00
_cell.angle_beta   90.00
_cell.angle_gamma   90.00
#
_symmetry.space_group_name_H-M   'P 1'
#
loop_
_entity.id
_entity.type
_entity.pdbx_description
1 polymer ?
#
loop_
_entity_poly.entity_id
_entity_poly.type
_entity_poly.pdbx_seq_one_letter_code
_entity_poly.pdbx_strand_id
1 'polypeptide(L)'
;MKAVLLVRFLTIATITIGIGLCNENLGATCKEGEKQALLKFKQDVKDPSNRLSSWFGEGDCCNWTGVVCHNLTGRIRELHLRNPNSWSHLDSWIDFNNKSTWLGGKVHRFLAS
;
A
#
# COMPACT_ATOMS: atom_id res chain seq x y z
N MET A 1 10.09 25.21 47.46
CA MET A 1 8.85 24.43 47.20
C MET A 1 8.31 24.66 45.78
N LYS A 2 8.07 25.90 45.32
CA LYS A 2 7.56 26.18 43.95
C LYS A 2 8.46 25.66 42.81
N ALA A 3 9.78 25.85 42.91
CA ALA A 3 10.73 25.35 41.90
C ALA A 3 10.75 23.80 41.80
N VAL A 4 10.57 23.11 42.92
CA VAL A 4 10.54 21.64 42.98
C VAL A 4 9.31 21.10 42.25
N LEU A 5 8.16 21.76 42.38
CA LEU A 5 6.93 21.41 41.66
C LEU A 5 7.09 21.62 40.15
N LEU A 6 7.66 22.75 39.72
CA LEU A 6 7.89 23.05 38.30
C LEU A 6 8.82 22.02 37.63
N VAL A 7 9.90 21.62 38.31
CA VAL A 7 10.80 20.58 37.82
C VAL A 7 10.06 19.25 37.65
N ARG A 8 9.20 18.87 38.60
CA ARG A 8 8.38 17.65 38.51
C ARG A 8 7.39 17.70 37.33
N PHE A 9 6.70 18.83 37.14
CA PHE A 9 5.78 19.00 36.01
C PHE A 9 6.49 18.87 34.65
N LEU A 10 7.65 19.50 34.49
CA LEU A 10 8.44 19.43 33.26
C LEU A 10 8.96 18.00 32.98
N THR A 11 9.37 17.27 34.01
CA THR A 11 9.79 15.86 33.87
C THR A 11 8.63 14.94 33.49
N ILE A 12 7.43 15.14 34.04
CA ILE A 12 6.27 14.32 33.70
C ILE A 12 5.84 14.58 32.25
N ALA A 13 5.82 15.85 31.83
CA ALA A 13 5.44 16.24 30.46
C ALA A 13 6.39 15.67 29.39
N THR A 14 7.69 15.58 29.69
CA THR A 14 8.69 15.01 28.76
C THR A 14 8.58 13.49 28.66
N ILE A 15 8.26 12.81 29.77
CA ILE A 15 8.04 11.35 29.78
C ILE A 15 6.80 10.98 28.95
N THR A 16 5.70 11.74 29.00
CA THR A 16 4.51 11.49 28.17
C THR A 16 4.77 11.70 26.67
N ILE A 17 5.58 12.69 26.30
CA ILE A 17 5.94 12.94 24.90
C ILE A 17 6.87 11.84 24.37
N GLY A 18 7.77 11.30 25.20
CA GLY A 18 8.69 10.21 24.84
C GLY A 18 8.03 8.84 24.71
N ILE A 19 7.00 8.55 25.50
CA ILE A 19 6.24 7.29 25.41
C ILE A 19 5.17 7.35 24.31
N GLY A 20 4.72 8.54 23.92
CA GLY A 20 3.68 8.75 22.90
C GLY A 20 4.12 8.57 21.44
N LEU A 21 5.40 8.32 21.16
CA LEU A 21 5.94 8.24 19.79
C LEU A 21 6.43 6.86 19.35
N CYS A 22 6.49 5.87 20.24
CA CYS A 22 6.98 4.54 19.86
C CYS A 22 6.15 3.46 20.53
N ASN A 23 4.97 3.20 19.98
CA ASN A 23 4.23 1.98 20.28
C ASN A 23 3.61 1.42 19.01
N GLU A 24 4.48 1.06 18.05
CA GLU A 24 4.09 0.21 16.93
C GLU A 24 4.91 -1.07 16.98
N ASN A 25 4.35 -2.07 17.66
CA ASN A 25 4.69 -3.47 17.40
C ASN A 25 3.84 -3.94 16.19
N LEU A 26 3.87 -3.19 15.09
CA LEU A 26 3.26 -3.58 13.83
C LEU A 26 4.35 -4.33 13.05
N GLY A 27 4.09 -5.58 12.68
CA GLY A 27 4.90 -6.25 11.65
C GLY A 27 5.05 -5.33 10.44
N ALA A 28 6.17 -5.41 9.72
CA ALA A 28 6.53 -4.40 8.72
C ALA A 28 5.41 -4.20 7.66
N THR A 29 4.60 -3.15 7.83
CA THR A 29 3.49 -2.79 6.95
C THR A 29 3.95 -1.85 5.86
N CYS A 30 3.17 -1.76 4.78
CA CYS A 30 3.51 -0.83 3.72
C CYS A 30 3.41 0.63 4.16
N LYS A 31 4.27 1.47 3.58
CA LYS A 31 4.26 2.90 3.88
C LYS A 31 2.95 3.52 3.38
N GLU A 32 2.40 4.46 4.13
CA GLU A 32 1.17 5.14 3.74
C GLU A 32 1.29 5.81 2.35
N GLY A 33 2.46 6.37 2.01
CA GLY A 33 2.70 6.90 0.67
C GLY A 33 2.63 5.85 -0.45
N GLU A 34 3.10 4.62 -0.20
CA GLU A 34 3.04 3.51 -1.15
C GLU A 34 1.59 3.02 -1.33
N LYS A 35 0.83 2.95 -0.24
CA LYS A 35 -0.61 2.65 -0.27
C LYS A 35 -1.41 3.68 -1.06
N GLN A 36 -1.22 4.98 -0.79
CA GLN A 36 -1.90 6.06 -1.52
C GLN A 36 -1.56 6.05 -3.01
N ALA A 37 -0.29 5.76 -3.33
CA ALA A 37 0.16 5.57 -4.70
C ALA A 37 -0.58 4.43 -5.42
N LEU A 38 -0.72 3.26 -4.79
CA LEU A 38 -1.47 2.13 -5.36
C LEU A 38 -2.97 2.43 -5.51
N LEU A 39 -3.60 3.09 -4.54
CA LEU A 39 -5.01 3.49 -4.64
C LEU A 39 -5.23 4.45 -5.81
N LYS A 40 -4.31 5.40 -6.00
CA LYS A 40 -4.35 6.32 -7.14
C LYS A 40 -4.12 5.60 -8.47
N PHE A 41 -3.18 4.64 -8.51
CA PHE A 41 -3.00 3.77 -9.67
C PHE A 41 -4.30 3.06 -10.04
N LYS A 42 -4.99 2.45 -9.08
CA LYS A 42 -6.28 1.78 -9.29
C LYS A 42 -7.35 2.71 -9.86
N GLN A 43 -7.40 3.97 -9.40
CA GLN A 43 -8.37 4.95 -9.91
C GLN A 43 -8.10 5.34 -11.36
N ASP A 44 -6.83 5.44 -11.75
CA ASP A 44 -6.42 5.94 -13.08
C ASP A 44 -6.35 4.83 -14.16
N VAL A 45 -6.50 3.56 -13.77
CA VAL A 45 -6.48 2.41 -14.69
C VAL A 45 -7.85 1.75 -14.80
N LYS A 46 -8.22 1.42 -16.04
CA LYS A 46 -9.31 0.53 -16.38
C LYS A 46 -8.85 -0.91 -16.13
N ASP A 47 -9.57 -1.61 -15.26
CA ASP A 47 -9.28 -3.01 -14.90
C ASP A 47 -10.51 -3.93 -15.07
N PRO A 48 -10.84 -4.34 -16.30
CA PRO A 48 -12.05 -5.12 -16.57
C PRO A 48 -12.00 -6.55 -16.00
N SER A 49 -10.80 -7.08 -15.78
CA SER A 49 -10.57 -8.40 -15.18
C SER A 49 -10.53 -8.38 -13.65
N ASN A 50 -10.78 -7.23 -13.00
CA ASN A 50 -10.81 -7.09 -11.54
C ASN A 50 -9.54 -7.57 -10.81
N ARG A 51 -8.38 -7.45 -11.45
CA ARG A 51 -7.06 -7.75 -10.87
C ARG A 51 -6.77 -6.95 -9.60
N LEU A 52 -7.21 -5.70 -9.55
CA LEU A 52 -6.95 -4.74 -8.47
C LEU A 52 -8.09 -4.70 -7.45
N SER A 53 -9.00 -5.68 -7.49
CA SER A 53 -10.22 -5.70 -6.66
C SER A 53 -9.92 -5.58 -5.17
N SER A 54 -8.86 -6.23 -4.68
CA SER A 54 -8.44 -6.21 -3.27
C SER A 54 -7.76 -4.91 -2.81
N TRP A 55 -7.44 -4.00 -3.72
CA TRP A 55 -6.74 -2.75 -3.39
C TRP A 55 -7.75 -1.71 -2.86
N PHE A 56 -8.11 -1.82 -1.59
CA PHE A 56 -9.04 -0.88 -0.95
C PHE A 56 -8.87 -0.85 0.58
N GLY A 57 -9.43 0.18 1.19
CA GLY A 57 -9.54 0.32 2.65
C GLY A 57 -8.28 0.85 3.33
N GLU A 58 -8.33 0.86 4.65
CA GLU A 58 -7.28 1.44 5.50
C GLU A 58 -6.18 0.44 5.92
N GLY A 59 -6.35 -0.85 5.62
CA GLY A 59 -5.43 -1.92 6.02
C GLY A 59 -4.08 -1.91 5.31
N ASP A 60 -3.20 -2.82 5.73
CA ASP A 60 -1.87 -3.01 5.16
C ASP A 60 -1.93 -3.46 3.70
N CYS A 61 -1.36 -2.66 2.80
CA CYS A 61 -1.36 -2.95 1.37
C CYS A 61 -0.47 -4.12 0.98
N CYS A 62 0.41 -4.61 1.87
CA CYS A 62 1.11 -5.87 1.65
C CYS A 62 0.19 -7.09 1.61
N ASN A 63 -1.03 -6.97 2.13
CA ASN A 63 -2.05 -8.03 2.05
C ASN A 63 -2.89 -7.96 0.77
N TRP A 64 -2.67 -6.96 -0.09
CA TRP A 64 -3.40 -6.84 -1.34
C TRP A 64 -2.89 -7.83 -2.39
N THR A 65 -3.82 -8.34 -3.20
CA THR A 65 -3.51 -9.31 -4.26
C THR A 65 -2.49 -8.73 -5.22
N GLY A 66 -1.42 -9.49 -5.44
CA GLY A 66 -0.35 -9.12 -6.37
C GLY A 66 0.61 -8.06 -5.82
N VAL A 67 0.46 -7.57 -4.59
CA VAL A 67 1.47 -6.70 -3.95
C VAL A 67 2.48 -7.56 -3.22
N VAL A 68 3.77 -7.34 -3.49
CA VAL A 68 4.86 -8.06 -2.83
C VAL A 68 5.71 -7.06 -2.06
N CYS A 69 5.79 -7.25 -0.75
CA CYS A 69 6.54 -6.38 0.15
C CYS A 69 7.88 -7.00 0.60
N HIS A 70 8.79 -6.15 1.04
CA HIS A 70 10.01 -6.55 1.71
C HIS A 70 9.71 -6.94 3.17
N ASN A 71 9.90 -8.21 3.52
CA ASN A 71 9.55 -8.77 4.85
C ASN A 71 10.10 -7.99 6.06
N LEU A 72 11.27 -7.34 5.93
CA LEU A 72 11.86 -6.53 7.02
C LEU A 72 11.43 -5.06 7.04
N THR A 73 11.10 -4.45 5.89
CA THR A 73 10.89 -2.99 5.80
C THR A 73 9.46 -2.61 5.44
N GLY A 74 8.63 -3.59 5.08
CA GLY A 74 7.25 -3.39 4.64
C GLY A 74 7.13 -2.72 3.28
N ARG A 75 8.25 -2.30 2.66
CA ARG A 75 8.22 -1.57 1.39
C ARG A 75 7.79 -2.46 0.25
N ILE A 76 6.94 -1.94 -0.62
CA ILE A 76 6.57 -2.61 -1.86
C ILE A 76 7.83 -2.78 -2.73
N ARG A 77 8.07 -4.01 -3.19
CA ARG A 77 9.15 -4.34 -4.12
C ARG A 77 8.62 -4.70 -5.51
N GLU A 78 7.47 -5.38 -5.58
CA GLU A 78 6.94 -5.90 -6.85
C GLU A 78 5.41 -5.81 -6.90
N LEU A 79 4.89 -5.71 -8.13
CA LEU A 79 3.45 -5.74 -8.44
C LEU A 79 3.17 -6.77 -9.53
N HIS A 80 2.37 -7.79 -9.20
CA HIS A 80 1.91 -8.81 -10.14
C HIS A 80 0.56 -8.42 -10.75
N LEU A 81 0.58 -7.93 -11.99
CA LEU A 81 -0.60 -7.41 -12.70
C LEU A 81 -1.11 -8.34 -13.81
N ARG A 82 -0.68 -9.62 -13.80
CA ARG A 82 -1.05 -10.61 -14.81
C ARG A 82 -2.57 -10.79 -14.86
N ASN A 83 -3.12 -10.96 -16.07
CA ASN A 83 -4.54 -11.29 -16.23
C ASN A 83 -4.83 -12.68 -15.62
N PRO A 84 -5.71 -12.77 -14.59
CA PRO A 84 -6.04 -14.05 -13.95
C PRO A 84 -6.84 -14.97 -14.88
N ASN A 85 -7.50 -14.42 -15.90
CA ASN A 85 -8.35 -15.17 -16.82
C ASN A 85 -7.58 -15.79 -18.01
N SER A 86 -6.24 -15.71 -18.02
CA SER A 86 -5.38 -16.21 -19.10
C SER A 86 -5.13 -17.73 -18.98
N TRP A 87 -6.19 -18.51 -18.77
CA TRP A 87 -6.11 -19.94 -18.43
C TRP A 87 -6.51 -20.87 -19.59
N SER A 88 -6.03 -20.60 -20.81
CA SER A 88 -5.82 -21.61 -21.85
C SER A 88 -5.03 -21.04 -23.04
N HIS A 89 -4.45 -21.92 -23.86
CA HIS A 89 -3.80 -21.51 -25.12
C HIS A 89 -4.82 -20.87 -26.10
N LEU A 90 -6.11 -21.21 -25.96
CA LEU A 90 -7.21 -20.60 -26.70
C LEU A 90 -7.63 -19.24 -26.09
N ASP A 91 -7.69 -19.12 -24.76
CA ASP A 91 -7.95 -17.87 -24.03
C ASP A 91 -6.85 -16.84 -24.25
N SER A 92 -5.62 -17.27 -24.54
CA SER A 92 -4.53 -16.35 -24.90
C SER A 92 -4.76 -15.70 -26.26
N TRP A 93 -5.30 -16.43 -27.24
CA TRP A 93 -5.68 -15.87 -28.54
C TRP A 93 -6.92 -14.99 -28.43
N ILE A 94 -7.90 -15.41 -27.62
CA ILE A 94 -9.09 -14.61 -27.30
C ILE A 94 -8.70 -13.35 -26.53
N ASP A 95 -7.81 -13.40 -25.54
CA ASP A 95 -7.32 -12.23 -24.79
C ASP A 95 -6.55 -11.26 -25.70
N PHE A 96 -5.76 -11.77 -26.65
CA PHE A 96 -5.05 -10.91 -27.61
C PHE A 96 -6.04 -10.16 -28.52
N ASN A 97 -7.12 -10.83 -28.91
CA ASN A 97 -8.18 -10.23 -29.73
C ASN A 97 -9.17 -9.41 -28.90
N ASN A 98 -9.36 -9.78 -27.64
CA ASN A 98 -10.31 -9.18 -26.72
C ASN A 98 -9.59 -8.20 -25.81
N LYS A 99 -9.21 -7.06 -26.39
CA LYS A 99 -8.65 -5.90 -25.68
C LYS A 99 -9.51 -5.42 -24.51
N SER A 100 -10.75 -5.91 -24.37
CA SER A 100 -11.60 -5.61 -23.23
C SER A 100 -11.10 -6.21 -21.92
N THR A 101 -10.16 -7.17 -21.89
CA THR A 101 -9.61 -7.74 -20.63
C THR A 101 -8.33 -7.06 -20.15
N TRP A 102 -7.73 -6.20 -20.98
CA TRP A 102 -6.42 -5.61 -20.71
C TRP A 102 -6.46 -4.61 -19.56
N LEU A 103 -5.36 -4.53 -18.78
CA LEU A 103 -5.17 -3.44 -17.85
C LEU A 103 -4.70 -2.26 -18.69
N GLY A 104 -5.41 -1.14 -18.63
CA GLY A 104 -5.07 0.00 -19.46
C GLY A 104 -5.48 1.29 -18.81
N GLY A 105 -4.84 2.39 -19.17
CA GLY A 105 -5.11 3.69 -18.56
C GLY A 105 -3.87 4.55 -18.55
N LYS A 106 -3.93 5.65 -17.80
CA LYS A 106 -2.79 6.55 -17.63
C LYS A 106 -2.17 6.27 -16.28
N VAL A 107 -0.87 6.00 -16.25
CA VAL A 107 -0.14 5.92 -14.98
C VAL A 107 0.19 7.34 -14.55
N HIS A 108 -0.25 7.74 -13.36
CA HIS A 108 0.07 9.06 -12.82
C HIS A 108 1.59 9.22 -12.64
N ARG A 109 2.14 10.39 -13.00
CA ARG A 109 3.58 10.71 -12.91
C ARG A 109 4.18 10.55 -11.50
N PHE A 110 3.35 10.55 -10.46
CA PHE A 110 3.79 10.39 -9.06
C PHE A 110 4.16 8.94 -8.70
N LEU A 111 3.91 7.99 -9.60
CA LEU A 111 4.31 6.59 -9.45
C LEU A 111 5.72 6.30 -10.01
N ALA A 112 6.36 7.32 -10.61
CA ALA A 112 7.66 7.21 -11.27
C ALA A 112 8.78 7.97 -10.52
N SER A 113 8.52 8.46 -9.31
CA SER A 113 9.42 9.26 -8.47
C SER A 113 9.88 8.53 -7.23
#